data_AF-A0A0G3UL97-F1
#
_entry.id   AF-A0A0G3UL97-F1
#
_cell.length_a   1.000
_cell.length_b   1.000
_cell.length_c   1.000
_cell.angle_alpha   90.00
_cell.angle_beta   90.00
_cell.angle_gamma   90.00
#
_symmetry.space_group_name_H-M   'P 1'
#
loop_
_entity.id
_entity.type
_entity.pdbx_description
1 polymer ?
#
loop_
_entity_poly.entity_id
_entity_poly.type
_entity_poly.pdbx_seq_one_letter_code
_entity_poly.pdbx_strand_id
1 'polypeptide(L)'
;MTAIERLWEDFELPIKDALHYANGHSYDLALDAAAPTGFTVLAPLDLHEVLEGDPSWVSSVDGLVAVDLGEKGLLWGGEGSHGSEGFIARLTVDRALIWAIFFTESNPFDRIRLSGNVATFSSTSGLEIELDIDDPVK
;
A
#
# COMPACT_ATOMS: atom_id res chain seq x y z
N MET A 1 13.74 -12.01 -4.41
CA MET A 1 14.02 -10.96 -3.42
C MET A 1 14.37 -9.67 -4.12
N THR A 2 13.32 -8.92 -4.42
CA THR A 2 13.33 -7.58 -4.98
C THR A 2 13.65 -6.54 -3.90
N ALA A 3 13.80 -5.27 -4.27
CA ALA A 3 14.07 -4.21 -3.31
C ALA A 3 12.91 -4.03 -2.31
N ILE A 4 11.66 -4.09 -2.79
CA ILE A 4 10.49 -3.98 -1.90
C ILE A 4 10.35 -5.19 -0.98
N GLU A 5 10.64 -6.41 -1.45
CA GLU A 5 10.62 -7.60 -0.59
C GLU A 5 11.63 -7.48 0.57
N ARG A 6 12.81 -6.87 0.32
CA ARG A 6 13.81 -6.60 1.38
C ARG A 6 13.30 -5.63 2.42
N LEU A 7 12.74 -4.50 2.00
CA LEU A 7 12.18 -3.50 2.93
C LEU A 7 11.04 -4.10 3.75
N TRP A 8 10.22 -4.95 3.12
CA TRP A 8 9.09 -5.58 3.80
C TRP A 8 9.49 -6.56 4.91
N GLU A 9 10.70 -7.13 4.89
CA GLU A 9 11.20 -7.98 5.98
C GLU A 9 11.22 -7.24 7.33
N ASP A 10 11.43 -5.92 7.29
CA ASP A 10 11.43 -5.02 8.44
C ASP A 10 10.14 -4.17 8.54
N PHE A 11 9.10 -4.52 7.76
CA PHE A 11 7.86 -3.75 7.63
C PHE A 11 8.10 -2.28 7.24
N GLU A 12 8.95 -2.06 6.24
CA GLU A 12 9.21 -0.73 5.71
C GLU A 12 8.65 -0.55 4.30
N LEU A 13 8.22 0.67 3.99
CA LEU A 13 7.84 1.09 2.65
C LEU A 13 8.55 2.41 2.28
N PRO A 14 8.86 2.66 0.99
CA PRO A 14 9.36 3.94 0.54
C PRO A 14 8.39 5.08 0.84
N ILE A 15 8.88 6.24 1.29
CA ILE A 15 8.05 7.43 1.54
C ILE A 15 7.71 8.08 0.20
N LYS A 16 6.70 7.54 -0.48
CA LYS A 16 6.21 8.01 -1.78
C LYS A 16 4.80 7.50 -2.05
N ASP A 17 4.00 8.32 -2.74
CA ASP A 17 2.68 7.91 -3.23
C ASP A 17 2.85 6.88 -4.36
N ALA A 18 2.85 5.60 -4.00
CA ALA A 18 3.19 4.54 -4.93
C ALA A 18 2.56 3.20 -4.56
N LEU A 19 2.27 2.41 -5.60
CA LEU A 19 1.95 0.99 -5.52
C LEU A 19 3.22 0.19 -5.79
N HIS A 20 3.51 -0.79 -4.93
CA HIS A 20 4.62 -1.72 -5.07
C HIS A 20 4.12 -3.16 -5.04
N TYR A 21 4.47 -3.94 -6.06
CA TYR A 21 4.25 -5.38 -6.10
C TYR A 21 5.50 -6.13 -5.63
N ALA A 22 5.34 -7.28 -4.97
CA ALA A 22 6.47 -8.09 -4.51
C ALA A 22 7.42 -8.53 -5.65
N ASN A 23 6.89 -8.67 -6.87
CA ASN A 23 7.68 -8.97 -8.07
C ASN A 23 8.59 -7.82 -8.53
N GLY A 24 8.57 -6.67 -7.84
CA GLY A 24 9.43 -5.52 -8.08
C GLY A 24 8.82 -4.45 -9.00
N HIS A 25 7.68 -4.72 -9.64
CA HIS A 25 6.97 -3.69 -10.38
C HIS A 25 6.39 -2.66 -9.43
N SER A 26 6.54 -1.37 -9.77
CA SER A 26 5.98 -0.28 -9.00
C SER A 26 5.37 0.78 -9.92
N TYR A 27 4.42 1.54 -9.40
CA TYR A 27 3.76 2.63 -10.12
C TYR A 27 3.61 3.84 -9.21
N ASP A 28 3.88 5.02 -9.76
CA ASP A 28 3.52 6.28 -9.12
C ASP A 28 2.00 6.41 -9.06
N LEU A 29 1.49 6.90 -7.94
CA LEU A 29 0.08 7.21 -7.74
C LEU A 29 -0.10 8.69 -7.44
N ALA A 30 -1.31 9.19 -7.68
CA ALA A 30 -1.78 10.44 -7.11
C ALA A 30 -3.14 10.21 -6.47
N LEU A 31 -3.34 10.75 -5.26
CA LEU A 31 -4.66 10.80 -4.65
C LEU A 31 -5.62 11.59 -5.55
N ASP A 32 -6.78 11.01 -5.82
CA ASP A 32 -7.75 11.55 -6.75
C ASP A 32 -9.16 11.17 -6.30
N ALA A 33 -9.80 12.08 -5.56
CA ALA A 33 -11.15 11.88 -5.06
C ALA A 33 -12.22 11.83 -6.19
N ALA A 34 -11.88 12.20 -7.43
CA ALA A 34 -12.77 12.06 -8.57
C ALA A 34 -12.63 10.69 -9.26
N ALA A 35 -11.51 9.99 -9.05
CA ALA A 35 -11.32 8.63 -9.54
C ALA A 35 -12.19 7.66 -8.73
N PRO A 36 -12.82 6.65 -9.37
CA PRO A 36 -13.62 5.65 -8.66
C PRO A 36 -12.85 4.91 -7.57
N THR A 37 -11.54 4.74 -7.75
CA THR A 37 -10.64 4.05 -6.82
C THR A 37 -10.11 4.95 -5.70
N GLY A 38 -10.34 6.27 -5.76
CA GLY A 38 -9.76 7.26 -4.84
C GLY A 38 -8.32 7.68 -5.18
N PHE A 39 -7.73 7.11 -6.24
CA PHE A 39 -6.42 7.47 -6.75
C PHE A 39 -6.31 7.24 -8.26
N THR A 40 -5.36 7.92 -8.90
CA THR A 40 -5.01 7.68 -10.30
C THR A 40 -3.63 7.04 -10.39
N VAL A 41 -3.49 5.98 -11.18
CA VAL A 41 -2.20 5.36 -11.53
C VAL A 41 -1.50 6.22 -12.58
N LEU A 42 -0.24 6.57 -12.30
CA LEU A 42 0.59 7.41 -13.17
C LEU A 42 1.57 6.55 -13.98
N ALA A 43 2.87 6.84 -13.89
CA ALA A 43 3.91 6.13 -14.63
C ALA A 43 4.46 4.95 -13.83
N PRO A 44 5.03 3.93 -14.51
CA PRO A 44 5.88 2.95 -13.85
C PRO A 44 7.01 3.64 -13.10
N LEU A 45 7.31 3.14 -11.90
CA LEU A 45 8.34 3.66 -11.01
C LEU A 45 9.51 2.68 -10.95
N ASP A 46 10.72 3.17 -11.19
CA ASP A 46 11.94 2.42 -10.89
C ASP A 46 12.29 2.58 -9.40
N LEU A 47 11.87 1.62 -8.58
CA LEU A 47 12.14 1.63 -7.15
C LEU A 47 13.65 1.57 -6.84
N HIS A 48 14.46 0.96 -7.70
CA HIS A 48 15.89 0.89 -7.45
C HIS A 48 16.52 2.27 -7.56
N GLU A 49 16.19 3.03 -8.60
CA GLU A 49 16.66 4.41 -8.78
C GLU A 49 16.25 5.31 -7.61
N VAL A 50 15.02 5.17 -7.10
CA VAL A 50 14.52 5.90 -5.92
C VAL A 50 15.40 5.64 -4.70
N LEU A 51 15.66 4.36 -4.42
CA LEU A 51 16.44 3.96 -3.24
C LEU A 51 17.94 4.22 -3.41
N GLU A 52 18.49 4.25 -4.63
CA GLU A 52 19.87 4.70 -4.85
C GLU A 52 20.04 6.20 -4.59
N GLY A 53 19.00 6.99 -4.87
CA GLY A 53 18.98 8.43 -4.59
C GLY A 53 18.98 8.75 -3.10
N ASP A 54 18.17 8.03 -2.31
CA ASP A 54 18.17 8.11 -0.84
C ASP A 54 17.68 6.78 -0.23
N PRO A 55 18.61 5.89 0.19
CA PRO A 55 18.25 4.59 0.75
C PRO A 55 17.49 4.69 2.08
N SER A 56 17.58 5.82 2.77
CA SER A 56 16.95 6.05 4.07
C SER A 56 15.55 6.64 3.97
N TRP A 57 15.09 6.95 2.75
CA TRP A 57 13.78 7.55 2.50
C TRP A 57 12.66 6.52 2.53
N VAL A 58 12.56 5.83 3.67
CA VAL A 58 11.60 4.77 3.98
C VAL A 58 10.91 5.07 5.31
N SER A 59 9.71 4.53 5.49
CA SER A 59 8.93 4.63 6.72
C SER A 59 8.59 3.24 7.20
N SER A 60 8.85 2.95 8.48
CA SER A 60 8.30 1.76 9.13
C SER A 60 6.80 1.89 9.20
N VAL A 61 6.09 0.82 8.85
CA VAL A 61 4.64 0.77 8.84
C VAL A 61 4.10 -0.13 9.95
N ASP A 62 3.03 0.32 10.60
CA ASP A 62 2.32 -0.46 11.60
C ASP A 62 0.82 -0.44 11.34
N GLY A 63 0.20 -1.59 11.49
CA GLY A 63 -1.17 -1.82 11.06
C GLY A 63 -2.19 -1.60 12.16
N LEU A 64 -3.27 -0.91 11.79
CA LEU A 64 -4.40 -0.62 12.67
C LEU A 64 -5.58 -1.57 12.42
N VAL A 65 -5.70 -2.10 11.21
CA VAL A 65 -6.82 -2.94 10.79
C VAL A 65 -6.37 -4.05 9.85
N ALA A 66 -6.98 -5.22 9.99
CA ALA A 66 -6.75 -6.35 9.10
C ALA A 66 -8.06 -7.07 8.76
N VAL A 67 -8.12 -7.64 7.55
CA VAL A 67 -9.20 -8.56 7.14
C VAL A 67 -8.58 -9.87 6.68
N ASP A 68 -8.93 -10.95 7.37
CA ASP A 68 -8.50 -12.31 7.03
C ASP A 68 -9.24 -12.79 5.77
N LEU A 69 -8.49 -13.27 4.78
CA LEU A 69 -9.00 -13.85 3.53
C LEU A 69 -8.91 -15.39 3.53
N GLY A 70 -8.60 -16.00 4.67
CA GLY A 70 -8.38 -17.44 4.83
C GLY A 70 -7.10 -17.89 4.13
N GLU A 71 -7.20 -18.95 3.32
CA GLU A 71 -6.05 -19.48 2.57
C GLU A 71 -5.49 -18.50 1.53
N LYS A 72 -6.20 -17.41 1.24
CA LYS A 72 -5.75 -16.35 0.32
C LYS A 72 -4.90 -15.26 0.99
N GLY A 73 -4.65 -15.35 2.30
CA GLY A 73 -3.86 -14.39 3.05
C GLY A 73 -4.69 -13.32 3.75
N LEU A 74 -4.24 -12.07 3.76
CA LEU A 74 -4.95 -10.98 4.43
C LEU A 74 -4.83 -9.63 3.71
N LEU A 75 -5.77 -8.75 4.01
CA LEU A 75 -5.62 -7.31 3.78
C LEU A 75 -5.19 -6.64 5.08
N TRP A 76 -4.37 -5.61 4.96
CA TRP A 76 -3.81 -4.89 6.09
C TRP A 76 -3.80 -3.39 5.79
N GLY A 77 -4.11 -2.56 6.77
CA GLY A 77 -4.07 -1.11 6.64
C GLY A 77 -3.63 -0.47 7.95
N GLY A 78 -2.98 0.69 7.83
CA GLY A 78 -2.47 1.40 9.00
C GLY A 78 -1.73 2.67 8.63
N GLU A 79 -0.65 2.94 9.36
CA GLU A 79 0.10 4.19 9.31
C GLU A 79 1.58 3.97 8.99
N GLY A 80 2.21 5.05 8.51
CA GLY A 80 3.66 5.21 8.55
C GLY A 80 4.09 6.01 9.76
N SER A 81 5.41 6.07 10.00
CA SER A 81 6.03 6.64 11.19
C SER A 81 5.91 8.17 11.34
N HIS A 82 5.45 8.91 10.32
CA HIS A 82 5.41 10.38 10.36
C HIS A 82 4.02 11.00 10.56
N GLY A 83 2.98 10.18 10.80
CA GLY A 83 1.66 10.64 11.26
C GLY A 83 0.74 11.26 10.21
N SER A 84 1.24 11.76 9.08
CA SER A 84 0.42 12.10 7.90
C SER A 84 0.22 10.92 6.94
N GLU A 85 0.99 9.86 7.16
CA GLU A 85 1.16 8.73 6.27
C GLU A 85 0.11 7.65 6.52
N GLY A 86 -0.28 6.95 5.46
CA GLY A 86 -1.08 5.74 5.56
C GLY A 86 -0.66 4.73 4.52
N PHE A 87 -0.86 3.45 4.85
CA PHE A 87 -0.61 2.37 3.91
C PHE A 87 -1.77 1.39 3.90
N ILE A 88 -1.88 0.69 2.78
CA ILE A 88 -2.74 -0.48 2.61
C ILE A 88 -1.95 -1.56 1.90
N ALA A 89 -2.15 -2.82 2.26
CA ALA A 89 -1.39 -3.93 1.73
C ALA A 89 -2.26 -5.18 1.59
N ARG A 90 -1.86 -6.01 0.63
CA ARG A 90 -2.30 -7.39 0.53
C ARG A 90 -1.12 -8.31 0.75
N LEU A 91 -1.33 -9.29 1.62
CA LEU A 91 -0.31 -10.20 2.08
C LEU A 91 -0.75 -11.65 1.89
N THR A 92 0.21 -12.55 1.82
CA THR A 92 0.01 -13.99 1.92
C THR A 92 -0.33 -14.40 3.36
N VAL A 93 -0.65 -15.68 3.57
CA VAL A 93 -0.97 -16.24 4.90
C VAL A 93 0.19 -16.09 5.90
N ASP A 94 1.43 -16.16 5.41
CA ASP A 94 2.67 -15.95 6.16
C ASP A 94 3.11 -14.49 6.23
N ARG A 95 2.22 -13.55 5.87
CA ARG A 95 2.45 -12.09 5.88
C ARG A 95 3.55 -11.61 4.92
N ALA A 96 3.95 -12.43 3.95
CA ALA A 96 4.78 -11.98 2.85
C ALA A 96 3.98 -11.03 1.95
N LEU A 97 4.67 -10.05 1.37
CA LEU A 97 4.05 -9.04 0.52
C LEU A 97 3.49 -9.67 -0.77
N ILE A 98 2.28 -9.27 -1.16
CA ILE A 98 1.77 -9.44 -2.54
C ILE A 98 1.84 -8.09 -3.24
N TRP A 99 1.23 -7.07 -2.63
CA TRP A 99 1.38 -5.67 -3.00
C TRP A 99 1.13 -4.77 -1.79
N ALA A 100 1.69 -3.56 -1.81
CA ALA A 100 1.37 -2.49 -0.86
C ALA A 100 1.26 -1.15 -1.59
N ILE A 101 0.41 -0.28 -1.08
CA ILE A 101 0.31 1.12 -1.47
C ILE A 101 0.65 1.98 -0.26
N PHE A 102 1.53 2.94 -0.47
CA PHE A 102 1.85 3.97 0.52
C PHE A 102 1.33 5.32 0.02
N PHE A 103 0.81 6.12 0.95
CA PHE A 103 0.38 7.50 0.71
C PHE A 103 1.01 8.40 1.77
N THR A 104 1.66 9.45 1.32
CA THR A 104 2.36 10.42 2.16
C THR A 104 1.41 11.37 2.91
N GLU A 105 0.21 11.59 2.35
CA GLU A 105 -0.82 12.51 2.88
C GLU A 105 -2.24 11.89 2.92
N SER A 106 -2.40 10.66 3.43
CA SER A 106 -3.73 10.04 3.60
C SER A 106 -4.26 10.07 5.03
N ASN A 107 -3.39 10.25 6.03
CA ASN A 107 -3.57 9.79 7.41
C ASN A 107 -3.74 8.25 7.48
N PRO A 108 -3.71 7.66 8.69
CA PRO A 108 -3.78 6.21 8.85
C PRO A 108 -5.07 5.59 8.30
N PHE A 109 -4.97 4.36 7.76
CA PHE A 109 -6.12 3.54 7.38
C PHE A 109 -6.56 2.66 8.55
N ASP A 110 -7.80 2.83 9.02
CA ASP A 110 -8.32 2.20 10.23
C ASP A 110 -9.54 1.28 9.97
N ARG A 111 -10.02 1.23 8.73
CA ARG A 111 -11.17 0.41 8.36
C ARG A 111 -11.01 -0.21 6.98
N ILE A 112 -11.39 -1.49 6.88
CA ILE A 112 -11.45 -2.24 5.63
C ILE A 112 -12.84 -2.87 5.52
N ARG A 113 -13.48 -2.70 4.35
CA ARG A 113 -14.70 -3.42 3.98
C ARG A 113 -14.42 -4.22 2.72
N LEU A 114 -14.71 -5.52 2.75
CA LEU A 114 -14.54 -6.41 1.61
C LEU A 114 -15.90 -6.84 1.07
N SER A 115 -16.12 -6.65 -0.23
CA SER A 115 -17.30 -7.10 -0.96
C SER A 115 -16.87 -7.91 -2.18
N GLY A 116 -16.92 -9.23 -2.07
CA GLY A 116 -16.38 -10.11 -3.10
C GLY A 116 -14.86 -9.94 -3.21
N ASN A 117 -14.39 -9.44 -4.36
CA ASN A 117 -12.97 -9.18 -4.61
C ASN A 117 -12.57 -7.70 -4.47
N VAL A 118 -13.54 -6.82 -4.20
CA VAL A 118 -13.30 -5.39 -4.09
C VAL A 118 -13.23 -5.02 -2.62
N ALA A 119 -12.15 -4.35 -2.24
CA ALA A 119 -11.95 -3.81 -0.90
C ALA A 119 -12.02 -2.29 -0.91
N THR A 120 -12.77 -1.74 0.05
CA THR A 120 -12.77 -0.31 0.36
C THR A 120 -11.99 -0.11 1.66
N PHE A 121 -10.89 0.63 1.59
CA PHE A 121 -10.07 1.05 2.72
C PHE A 121 -10.43 2.50 3.06
N SER A 122 -10.77 2.76 4.32
CA SER A 122 -11.04 4.13 4.78
C SER A 122 -9.93 4.62 5.68
N SER A 123 -9.48 5.85 5.46
CA SER A 123 -8.56 6.54 6.36
C SER A 123 -9.31 7.31 7.44
N THR A 124 -8.59 7.62 8.51
CA THR A 124 -9.05 8.46 9.63
C THR A 124 -9.38 9.89 9.21
N SER A 125 -8.87 10.36 8.06
CA SER A 125 -9.21 11.67 7.49
C SER A 125 -10.45 11.65 6.58
N GLY A 126 -11.03 10.46 6.34
CA GLY A 126 -12.20 10.28 5.49
C GLY A 126 -11.89 10.00 4.02
N LEU A 127 -10.63 9.75 3.67
CA LEU A 127 -10.26 9.24 2.35
C LEU A 127 -10.76 7.81 2.20
N GLU A 128 -11.32 7.47 1.03
CA GLU A 128 -11.71 6.10 0.68
C GLU A 128 -10.94 5.65 -0.54
N ILE A 129 -10.26 4.51 -0.42
CA ILE A 129 -9.57 3.83 -1.51
C ILE A 129 -10.33 2.55 -1.80
N GLU A 130 -10.84 2.41 -3.03
CA GLU A 130 -11.58 1.23 -3.48
C GLU A 130 -10.84 0.54 -4.62
N LEU A 131 -10.54 -0.76 -4.49
CA LEU A 131 -9.81 -1.48 -5.53
C LEU A 131 -10.14 -2.97 -5.54
N ASP A 132 -9.92 -3.62 -6.68
CA ASP A 132 -9.87 -5.08 -6.79
C ASP A 132 -8.56 -5.59 -6.16
N ILE A 133 -8.65 -6.48 -5.18
CA ILE A 133 -7.48 -6.91 -4.39
C ILE A 133 -6.52 -7.81 -5.19
N ASP A 134 -6.98 -8.41 -6.29
CA ASP A 134 -6.14 -9.17 -7.22
C ASP A 134 -5.53 -8.29 -8.32
N ASP A 135 -6.10 -7.10 -8.58
CA ASP A 135 -5.61 -6.19 -9.60
C ASP A 135 -5.79 -4.69 -9.21
N PRO A 136 -4.90 -4.14 -8.37
CA PRO A 136 -5.02 -2.77 -7.86
C PRO A 136 -4.96 -1.64 -8.90
N VAL A 137 -4.53 -1.92 -10.14
CA VAL A 137 -4.34 -0.91 -11.20
C VAL A 137 -5.48 -0.89 -12.23
N LYS A 138 -6.50 -1.73 -12.06
CA LYS A 138 -7.62 -1.85 -13.00
C LYS A 138 -8.80 -0.94 -12.70
#